data_AF-A0A3N5SI93-F1
#
_entry.id   AF-A0A3N5SI93-F1
#
_cell.length_a   1.000
_cell.length_b   1.000
_cell.length_c   1.000
_cell.angle_alpha   90.00
_cell.angle_beta   90.00
_cell.angle_gamma   90.00
#
_symmetry.space_group_name_H-M   'P 1'
#
loop_
_entity.id
_entity.type
_entity.pdbx_description
1 polymer ?
#
loop_
_entity_poly.entity_id
_entity_poly.type
_entity_poly.pdbx_seq_one_letter_code
_entity_poly.pdbx_strand_id
1 'polypeptide(L)'
;RTQCHRLCPEQRFIRDIPVVPGEVGTGRYGICTTMPPALKSARGAIVYGHGLFTTGTDDFNEAFSNLISIELMCIEEYLGLLDY
;
A
#
# COMPACT_ATOMS: atom_id res chain seq x y z
N ARG A 1 -17.43 9.29 -6.24
CA ARG A 1 -15.98 9.14 -6.51
C ARG A 1 -15.08 10.03 -5.61
N THR A 2 -15.61 10.85 -4.70
CA THR A 2 -14.83 11.86 -3.94
C THR A 2 -14.29 11.40 -2.57
N GLN A 3 -14.55 10.16 -2.16
CA GLN A 3 -14.19 9.66 -0.83
C GLN A 3 -13.23 8.47 -0.85
N CYS A 4 -12.53 8.19 -1.96
CA CYS A 4 -11.66 7.00 -2.05
C CYS A 4 -10.49 6.98 -1.06
N HIS A 5 -10.15 8.12 -0.44
CA HIS A 5 -9.22 8.21 0.70
C HIS A 5 -9.79 7.57 1.98
N ARG A 6 -11.12 7.50 2.12
CA ARG A 6 -11.85 6.91 3.25
C ARG A 6 -12.55 5.62 2.89
N LEU A 7 -13.33 5.60 1.81
CA LEU A 7 -14.05 4.43 1.31
C LEU A 7 -13.98 4.39 -0.22
N CYS A 8 -13.26 3.40 -0.74
CA CYS A 8 -13.23 3.10 -2.17
C CYS A 8 -13.99 1.79 -2.41
N PRO A 9 -15.02 1.76 -3.28
CA PRO A 9 -15.75 0.53 -3.60
C PRO A 9 -14.94 -0.41 -4.50
N GLU A 10 -13.87 0.08 -5.13
CA GLU A 10 -13.02 -0.67 -6.05
C GLU A 10 -11.70 -1.03 -5.38
N GLN A 11 -11.26 -2.28 -5.58
CA GLN A 11 -9.91 -2.68 -5.23
C GLN A 11 -8.91 -2.08 -6.23
N ARG A 12 -7.81 -1.56 -5.71
CA ARG A 12 -6.76 -0.91 -6.51
C ARG A 12 -5.43 -1.54 -6.16
N PHE A 13 -4.55 -1.61 -7.15
CA PHE A 13 -3.24 -2.19 -7.02
C PHE A 13 -2.22 -1.39 -7.82
N ILE A 14 -0.98 -1.36 -7.35
CA ILE A 14 0.19 -1.11 -8.18
C ILE A 14 0.92 -2.44 -8.27
N ARG A 15 0.91 -3.07 -9.45
CA ARG A 15 1.34 -4.46 -9.64
C ARG A 15 0.69 -5.40 -8.61
N ASP A 16 1.48 -6.02 -7.76
CA ASP A 16 1.07 -6.95 -6.70
C ASP A 16 0.70 -6.26 -5.38
N ILE A 17 0.85 -4.94 -5.27
CA ILE A 17 0.72 -4.20 -4.01
C ILE A 17 -0.66 -3.55 -3.89
N PRO A 18 -1.49 -3.91 -2.89
CA PRO A 18 -2.81 -3.33 -2.70
C PRO A 18 -2.73 -1.87 -2.28
N VAL A 19 -3.60 -1.04 -2.86
CA VAL A 19 -3.81 0.36 -2.48
C VAL A 19 -5.11 0.47 -1.69
N VAL A 20 -4.98 0.59 -0.37
CA VAL A 20 -6.10 0.66 0.56
C VAL A 20 -6.48 2.11 0.89
N PRO A 21 -7.75 2.39 1.20
CA PRO A 21 -8.12 3.63 1.86
C PRO A 21 -7.53 3.65 3.28
N GLY A 22 -7.19 4.84 3.76
CA GLY A 22 -6.77 5.04 5.13
C GLY A 22 -7.15 6.43 5.58
N GLU A 23 -8.29 6.51 6.27
CA GLU A 23 -8.52 7.62 7.18
C GLU A 23 -7.51 7.47 8.34
N VAL A 24 -6.86 8.57 8.73
CA VAL A 24 -6.01 8.56 9.93
C VAL A 24 -6.91 8.32 11.14
N GLY A 25 -6.69 7.22 11.88
CA GLY A 25 -7.45 6.91 13.11
C GLY A 25 -7.93 5.45 13.20
N THR A 26 -8.86 5.20 14.14
CA THR A 26 -9.34 3.86 14.54
C THR A 26 -10.78 3.55 14.09
N GLY A 27 -11.37 4.40 13.24
CA GLY A 27 -12.73 4.18 12.72
C GLY A 27 -12.84 2.92 11.86
N ARG A 28 -14.07 2.59 11.44
CA ARG A 28 -14.35 1.46 10.53
C ARG A 28 -13.50 1.47 9.25
N TYR A 29 -13.09 2.66 8.80
CA TYR A 29 -12.24 2.88 7.63
C TYR A 29 -10.85 3.43 7.99
N GLY A 30 -10.52 3.40 9.29
CA GLY A 30 -9.22 3.80 9.79
C GLY A 30 -8.14 2.81 9.39
N ILE A 31 -6.92 3.30 9.27
CA ILE A 31 -5.74 2.51 8.90
C ILE A 31 -5.57 1.24 9.76
N CYS A 32 -5.88 1.31 11.05
CA CYS A 32 -5.79 0.17 11.97
C CYS A 32 -6.71 -1.00 11.58
N THR A 33 -7.78 -0.72 10.84
CA THR A 33 -8.78 -1.70 10.40
C THR A 33 -8.51 -2.16 8.97
N THR A 34 -8.12 -1.24 8.08
CA THR A 34 -7.98 -1.54 6.64
C THR A 34 -6.62 -2.14 6.28
N MET A 35 -5.57 -1.80 7.03
CA MET A 35 -4.20 -2.22 6.72
C MET A 35 -3.88 -3.68 7.08
N PRO A 36 -4.21 -4.22 8.28
CA PRO A 36 -3.81 -5.59 8.63
C PRO A 36 -4.33 -6.68 7.68
N PRO A 37 -5.60 -6.65 7.23
CA PRO A 37 -6.08 -7.61 6.25
C PRO A 37 -5.36 -7.52 4.89
N ALA A 38 -4.93 -6.32 4.49
CA ALA A 38 -4.23 -6.10 3.21
C ALA A 38 -2.79 -6.63 3.23
N LEU A 39 -2.12 -6.58 4.39
CA LEU A 39 -0.77 -7.12 4.57
C LEU A 39 -0.73 -8.66 4.64
N LYS A 40 -1.84 -9.32 4.98
CA LYS A 40 -1.85 -10.78 5.21
C LYS A 40 -1.40 -11.61 4.01
N SER A 41 -1.60 -11.09 2.79
CA SER A 41 -1.31 -11.81 1.55
C SER A 41 -0.40 -11.02 0.61
N ALA A 42 0.29 -10.00 1.11
CA ALA A 42 1.12 -9.12 0.30
C ALA A 42 2.39 -8.73 1.06
N ARG A 43 3.49 -8.53 0.33
CA ARG A 43 4.76 -8.04 0.89
C ARG A 43 4.73 -6.57 1.32
N GLY A 44 3.62 -5.88 1.08
CA GLY A 44 3.36 -4.52 1.54
C GLY A 44 1.95 -4.05 1.17
N ALA A 45 1.56 -2.89 1.69
CA ALA A 45 0.29 -2.23 1.36
C ALA A 45 0.50 -0.71 1.29
N ILE A 46 -0.07 -0.08 0.26
CA ILE A 46 -0.02 1.37 0.07
C ILE A 46 -1.31 1.96 0.62
N VAL A 47 -1.19 2.91 1.54
CA VAL A 47 -2.32 3.68 2.04
C VAL A 47 -2.44 4.95 1.20
N TYR A 48 -3.57 5.09 0.51
CA TYR A 48 -3.80 6.16 -0.45
C TYR A 48 -3.66 7.56 0.20
N GLY A 49 -2.68 8.34 -0.27
CA GLY A 49 -2.39 9.68 0.25
C GLY A 49 -1.54 9.69 1.54
N HIS A 50 -0.98 8.55 1.94
CA HIS A 50 -0.17 8.43 3.16
C HIS A 50 1.21 7.83 2.88
N GLY A 51 1.27 6.59 2.38
CA GLY A 51 2.56 5.93 2.13
C GLY A 51 2.49 4.41 2.15
N LEU A 52 3.65 3.79 2.11
CA LEU A 52 3.84 2.34 2.06
C LEU A 52 4.08 1.76 3.46
N PHE A 53 3.45 0.61 3.72
CA PHE A 53 3.70 -0.22 4.89
C PHE A 53 4.16 -1.60 4.44
N THR A 54 5.19 -2.12 5.09
CA THR A 54 5.73 -3.47 4.84
C THR A 54 5.94 -4.20 6.16
N THR A 55 5.98 -5.52 6.08
CA THR A 55 6.26 -6.41 7.21
C THR A 55 7.34 -7.40 6.83
N GLY A 56 8.03 -7.93 7.84
CA GLY A 56 8.93 -9.07 7.74
C GLY A 56 8.46 -10.13 8.72
N THR A 57 8.65 -11.39 8.36
CA THR A 57 8.29 -12.55 9.19
C THR A 57 9.34 -12.76 10.27
N ASP A 58 10.62 -12.68 9.89
CA ASP A 58 11.73 -13.03 10.76
C ASP A 58 12.38 -11.80 11.40
N ASP A 59 12.68 -10.77 10.59
CA ASP A 59 13.37 -9.58 11.07
C ASP A 59 13.02 -8.30 10.29
N PHE A 60 13.66 -7.22 10.69
CA PHE A 60 13.51 -5.91 10.06
C PHE A 60 14.09 -5.84 8.64
N ASN A 61 15.10 -6.65 8.32
CA ASN A 61 15.75 -6.62 7.00
C ASN A 61 14.75 -7.03 5.92
N GLU A 62 13.94 -8.06 6.17
CA GLU A 62 12.90 -8.48 5.22
C GLU A 62 11.89 -7.35 4.97
N ALA A 63 11.39 -6.70 6.03
CA ALA A 63 10.47 -5.58 5.90
C ALA A 63 11.07 -4.42 5.10
N PHE A 64 12.35 -4.12 5.35
CA PHE A 64 13.08 -3.05 4.68
C PHE A 64 13.38 -3.38 3.20
N SER A 65 13.79 -4.62 2.90
CA SER A 65 13.97 -5.09 1.52
C SER A 65 12.66 -5.07 0.73
N ASN A 66 11.54 -5.45 1.36
CA ASN A 66 10.21 -5.31 0.78
C ASN A 66 9.89 -3.84 0.48
N LEU A 67 10.21 -2.92 1.40
CA LEU A 67 9.99 -1.48 1.19
C LEU A 67 10.76 -0.97 -0.03
N ILE A 68 12.07 -1.23 -0.10
CA ILE A 68 12.91 -0.77 -1.21
C ILE A 68 12.45 -1.35 -2.55
N SER A 69 12.16 -2.65 -2.60
CA SER A 69 11.73 -3.31 -3.84
C SER A 69 10.37 -2.82 -4.33
N ILE A 70 9.43 -2.46 -3.44
CA ILE A 70 8.17 -1.84 -3.85
C ILE A 70 8.40 -0.43 -4.39
N GLU A 71 9.18 0.41 -3.70
CA GLU A 71 9.41 1.79 -4.12
C GLU A 71 10.14 1.86 -5.48
N LEU A 72 11.13 1.00 -5.71
CA LEU A 72 11.79 0.92 -7.02
C LEU A 72 10.84 0.47 -8.13
N MET A 73 9.99 -0.53 -7.87
CA MET A 73 8.94 -0.94 -8.81
C MET A 73 7.98 0.21 -9.12
N CYS A 74 7.56 0.98 -8.11
CA CYS A 74 6.71 2.15 -8.32
C CYS A 74 7.36 3.22 -9.21
N ILE A 75 8.68 3.42 -9.10
CA ILE A 75 9.43 4.32 -9.98
C ILE A 75 9.44 3.79 -11.41
N GLU A 76 9.68 2.49 -11.62
CA GLU A 76 9.63 1.86 -12.94
C GLU A 76 8.25 2.01 -13.59
N GLU A 77 7.17 1.75 -12.83
CA GLU A 77 5.80 1.96 -13.31
C GLU A 77 5.54 3.42 -13.69
N TYR A 78 6.01 4.36 -12.84
CA TYR A 78 5.82 5.77 -13.09
C TYR A 78 6.57 6.25 -14.34
N LEU A 79 7.82 5.83 -14.52
CA LEU A 79 8.60 6.15 -15.71
C LEU A 79 7.97 5.55 -16.98
N GLY A 80 7.45 4.33 -16.90
CA GLY A 80 6.73 3.70 -18.00
C GLY A 80 5.47 4.45 -18.43
N LEU A 81 4.80 5.16 -17.52
CA LEU A 81 3.68 6.05 -17.85
C LEU A 81 4.10 7.36 -18.54
N LEU A 82 5.38 7.71 -18.46
CA LEU A 82 5.95 8.91 -19.08
C LEU A 82 6.62 8.63 -20.43
N ASP A 83 6.49 7.40 -20.97
CA ASP A 83 7.17 6.93 -22.19
C ASP A 83 8.70 7.13 -22.16
N TYR A 84 9.31 7.02 -20.97
CA TYR A 84 10.78 7.04 -20.79
C TYR A 84 11.42 5.67 -21.03
#